data_AF-A0A1M3M0V3-F1
#
_entry.id   AF-A0A1M3M0V3-F1
#
_cell.length_a   1.000
_cell.length_b   1.000
_cell.length_c   1.000
_cell.angle_alpha   90.00
_cell.angle_beta   90.00
_cell.angle_gamma   90.00
#
_symmetry.space_group_name_H-M   'P 1'
#
loop_
_entity.id
_entity.type
_entity.pdbx_description
1 polymer ?
#
loop_
_entity_poly.entity_id
_entity_poly.type
_entity_poly.pdbx_seq_one_letter_code
_entity_poly.pdbx_strand_id
1 'polypeptide(L)' 'MFTKFLLTVAVVAVIWFGFRAIQRRAERRDQAVRPPTGAGKRFTPEMDGDSVRDLVKCPICNTWRPAGAASCGRSECPN' A
#
# COMPACT_ATOMS: atom_id res chain seq x y z
N MET A 1 12.64 31.50 -27.75
CA MET A 1 11.48 30.75 -27.20
C MET A 1 11.78 29.27 -26.95
N PHE A 2 12.42 28.55 -27.89
CA PHE A 2 12.76 27.13 -27.76
C PHE A 2 13.68 26.76 -26.59
N THR A 3 14.68 27.59 -26.28
CA THR A 3 15.64 27.36 -25.18
C THR A 3 14.94 27.27 -23.82
N LYS A 4 13.85 28.03 -23.61
CA LYS A 4 13.11 28.00 -22.35
C LYS A 4 12.38 26.67 -22.17
N PHE A 5 11.85 26.11 -23.25
CA PHE A 5 11.22 24.78 -23.24
C PHE A 5 12.24 23.66 -23.00
N LEU A 6 13.39 23.72 -23.67
CA LEU A 6 14.47 22.75 -23.47
C LEU A 6 14.97 22.75 -22.02
N LEU A 7 15.15 23.93 -21.42
CA LEU A 7 15.54 24.04 -20.01
C LEU A 7 14.47 23.47 -19.08
N THR A 8 13.18 23.76 -19.32
CA THR A 8 12.11 23.20 -18.49
C THR A 8 12.04 21.67 -18.59
N VAL A 9 12.17 21.10 -19.79
CA VAL A 9 12.16 19.64 -19.97
C VAL A 9 13.39 19.01 -19.32
N ALA A 10 14.56 19.63 -19.44
CA ALA A 10 15.78 19.15 -18.80
C ALA A 10 15.66 19.14 -17.27
N VAL A 11 15.11 20.20 -16.66
CA VAL A 11 14.91 20.26 -15.20
C VAL A 11 13.93 19.17 -14.74
N VAL A 12 12.81 18.98 -15.44
CA VAL A 12 11.84 17.93 -15.12
C VAL A 12 12.48 16.54 -15.24
N ALA A 13 13.27 16.30 -16.28
CA ALA A 13 14.00 15.04 -16.47
C ALA A 13 15.01 14.79 -15.34
N VAL A 14 15.76 15.82 -14.91
CA VAL A 14 16.71 15.73 -13.80
C VAL A 14 16.00 15.41 -12.48
N ILE A 15 14.85 16.02 -12.21
CA ILE A 15 14.04 15.72 -11.02
C ILE A 15 13.56 14.26 -11.08
N TRP A 16 12.93 13.85 -12.18
CA TRP A 16 12.39 12.50 -12.33
C TRP A 16 13.48 11.43 -12.18
N PHE A 17 14.61 11.58 -12.88
CA PHE A 17 15.72 10.63 -12.80
C PHE A 17 16.47 10.72 -11.48
N GLY A 18 16.64 11.92 -10.92
CA GLY A 18 17.27 12.14 -9.63
C GLY A 18 16.51 11.42 -8.51
N PHE A 19 15.20 11.64 -8.41
CA PHE A 19 14.36 10.96 -7.43
C PHE A 19 14.31 9.43 -7.64
N ARG A 20 14.17 8.96 -8.89
CA ARG A 20 14.18 7.52 -9.22
C ARG A 20 15.49 6.84 -8.84
N ALA A 21 16.62 7.51 -9.04
CA ALA A 21 17.95 6.98 -8.71
C ALA A 21 18.23 7.00 -7.20
N ILE A 22 17.75 8.01 -6.48
CA ILE A 22 17.87 8.10 -5.02
C ILE A 22 17.03 7.02 -4.33
N GLN A 23 15.79 6.77 -4.79
CA GLN A 23 14.95 5.67 -4.25
C GLN A 23 15.66 4.31 -4.35
N ARG A 24 16.31 4.01 -5.48
CA ARG A 24 17.07 2.76 -5.64
C ARG A 24 18.31 2.66 -4.75
N ARG A 25 18.91 3.78 -4.36
CA ARG A 25 20.08 3.81 -3.46
C ARG A 25 19.68 3.75 -1.98
N ALA A 26 18.52 4.29 -1.61
CA ALA A 26 17.96 4.16 -0.27
C ALA A 26 17.67 2.68 0.06
N GLU A 27 17.06 1.95 -0.88
CA GLU A 27 16.77 0.51 -0.73
C GLU A 27 18.02 -0.34 -0.43
N ARG A 28 19.20 0.08 -0.91
CA ARG A 28 20.46 -0.62 -0.67
C ARG A 28 21.18 -0.21 0.62
N ARG A 29 20.89 0.99 1.16
CA ARG A 29 21.47 1.44 2.44
C ARG A 29 20.67 0.96 3.64
N ASP A 30 19.36 0.81 3.51
CA ASP A 30 18.51 0.23 4.57
C ASP A 30 18.78 -1.27 4.80
N GLN A 31 19.37 -1.97 3.84
CA GLN A 31 19.78 -3.38 3.99
C GLN A 31 21.07 -3.56 4.81
N ALA A 32 21.88 -2.51 5.01
CA ALA A 32 23.19 -2.62 5.66
C ALA A 32 23.18 -2.20 7.15
N VAL A 33 22.17 -1.44 7.60
CA VAL A 33 22.13 -0.88 8.97
C VAL A 33 20.93 -1.38 9.78
N ARG A 34 19.93 -1.99 9.14
CA ARG A 34 18.76 -2.54 9.84
C ARG A 34 18.82 -4.07 9.83
N PRO A 35 18.83 -4.78 10.98
CA PRO A 35 18.47 -6.20 10.97
C PRO A 35 17.09 -6.31 10.28
N PRO A 36 16.80 -7.36 9.50
CA PRO A 36 15.63 -7.45 8.64
C PRO A 36 14.35 -7.46 9.49
N THR A 37 13.89 -6.27 9.84
CA THR A 37 12.64 -5.97 10.52
C THR A 37 11.97 -4.93 9.65
N GLY A 38 11.37 -5.40 8.56
CA GLY A 38 10.55 -4.52 7.71
C GLY A 38 10.61 -4.75 6.21
N ALA A 39 11.47 -5.64 5.69
CA ALA A 39 11.16 -6.27 4.41
C ALA A 39 10.04 -7.26 4.67
N GLY A 40 8.81 -6.74 4.72
CA GLY A 40 7.61 -7.52 4.92
C GLY A 40 7.70 -8.76 4.04
N LYS A 41 7.46 -9.93 4.66
CA LYS A 41 7.23 -11.18 3.93
C LYS A 41 6.47 -10.79 2.67
N ARG A 42 7.03 -11.05 1.48
CA ARG A 42 6.25 -10.96 0.26
C ARG A 42 4.99 -11.75 0.56
N PHE A 43 3.87 -11.07 0.69
CA PHE A 43 2.62 -11.72 1.04
C PHE A 43 2.30 -12.60 -0.15
N THR A 44 2.69 -13.86 -0.06
CA THR A 44 2.11 -14.95 -0.82
C THR A 44 0.77 -15.17 -0.14
N PRO A 45 -0.35 -14.72 -0.74
CA PRO A 45 -1.64 -15.17 -0.28
C PRO A 45 -1.61 -16.69 -0.33
N GLU A 46 -1.74 -17.34 0.83
CA GLU A 46 -2.10 -18.75 0.86
C GLU A 46 -3.42 -18.82 0.07
N MET A 47 -3.46 -19.57 -1.03
CA MET A 47 -4.70 -19.77 -1.80
C MET A 47 -5.69 -20.67 -1.05
N ASP A 48 -5.73 -20.52 0.27
CA ASP A 48 -6.82 -20.99 1.08
C ASP A 48 -7.92 -19.95 0.87
N GLY A 49 -9.00 -20.35 0.20
CA GLY A 49 -10.16 -19.50 -0.08
C GLY A 49 -10.82 -18.88 1.16
N ASP A 50 -10.28 -19.13 2.34
CA ASP A 50 -10.69 -18.57 3.62
C ASP A 50 -9.99 -17.23 3.95
N SER A 51 -8.88 -16.91 3.27
CA SER A 51 -8.14 -15.65 3.42
C SER A 51 -8.78 -14.47 2.67
N VAL A 52 -9.58 -14.77 1.64
CA VAL A 52 -10.34 -13.79 0.86
C VAL A 52 -11.81 -14.00 1.17
N ARG A 53 -12.35 -13.20 2.09
CA ARG A 53 -13.77 -13.21 2.44
C ARG A 53 -14.45 -11.98 1.87
N ASP A 54 -15.61 -12.20 1.27
CA ASP A 54 -16.47 -11.10 0.85
C ASP A 54 -16.96 -10.34 2.08
N LEU A 55 -16.78 -9.02 2.03
CA LEU A 55 -17.27 -8.12 3.05
C LEU A 55 -18.63 -7.58 2.61
N VAL A 56 -19.59 -7.65 3.52
CA VAL A 56 -20.93 -7.09 3.33
C VAL A 56 -21.17 -5.97 4.34
N LYS A 57 -21.97 -5.00 3.93
CA LYS A 57 -22.32 -3.86 4.79
C LYS A 57 -23.40 -4.27 5.79
N CYS A 58 -23.19 -3.99 7.07
CA CYS A 58 -24.19 -4.20 8.11
C CYS A 58 -25.38 -3.24 7.90
N PRO A 59 -26.63 -3.71 7.91
CA PRO A 59 -27.80 -2.85 7.65
C PRO A 59 -28.12 -1.87 8.79
N ILE A 60 -27.58 -2.09 9.99
CA ILE A 60 -27.89 -1.29 11.20
C ILE A 60 -26.85 -0.18 11.39
N CYS A 61 -25.60 -0.56 11.67
CA CYS A 61 -24.51 0.39 11.94
C CYS A 61 -23.64 0.71 10.71
N ASN A 62 -24.00 0.20 9.52
CA ASN A 62 -23.28 0.48 8.27
C ASN A 62 -21.80 0.08 8.23
N THR A 63 -21.31 -0.66 9.22
CA THR A 63 -19.93 -1.17 9.27
C THR A 63 -19.77 -2.37 8.33
N TRP A 64 -18.54 -2.61 7.86
CA TRP A 64 -18.23 -3.79 7.03
C TRP A 64 -17.98 -5.01 7.90
N ARG A 65 -18.61 -6.14 7.57
CA ARG A 65 -18.44 -7.43 8.26
C ARG A 65 -18.25 -8.58 7.25
N PRO A 66 -17.60 -9.69 7.64
CA PRO A 66 -17.53 -10.85 6.77
C PRO A 66 -18.93 -11.44 6.50
N ALA A 67 -19.17 -11.85 5.26
CA ALA A 67 -20.40 -12.54 4.88
C ALA A 67 -20.58 -13.80 5.75
N GLY A 68 -21.77 -13.97 6.36
CA GLY A 68 -22.08 -15.09 7.23
C GLY A 68 -21.69 -14.95 8.71
N ALA A 69 -21.02 -13.87 9.12
CA ALA A 69 -20.83 -13.58 10.54
C ALA A 69 -22.14 -13.19 11.22
N ALA A 70 -22.43 -13.81 12.38
CA ALA A 70 -23.62 -13.53 13.18
C ALA A 70 -23.69 -12.04 13.54
N SER A 71 -22.61 -11.52 14.14
CA SER A 71 -22.53 -10.12 14.57
C SER A 71 -21.44 -9.34 13.84
N CYS A 72 -21.60 -8.01 13.81
CA CYS A 72 -20.63 -7.09 13.22
C CYS A 72 -19.53 -6.63 14.21
N GLY A 73 -19.56 -7.13 15.45
CA GLY A 73 -18.55 -6.85 16.48
C GLY A 73 -18.68 -5.49 17.19
N ARG A 74 -19.69 -4.66 16.87
CA ARG A 74 -19.96 -3.42 17.60
C ARG A 74 -21.03 -3.63 18.67
N SER A 75 -20.81 -3.05 19.85
CA SER A 75 -21.76 -3.12 20.98
C SER A 75 -23.10 -2.44 20.71
N GLU A 76 -23.12 -1.47 19.79
CA GLU A 76 -24.32 -0.72 19.38
C GLU A 76 -25.18 -1.45 18.34
N CYS A 77 -24.74 -2.63 17.90
CA CYS A 77 -25.43 -3.45 16.90
C CYS A 77 -25.87 -4.77 17.55
N PRO A 78 -27.15 -5.15 17.50
CA PRO A 78 -27.62 -6.42 18.06
C PRO A 78 -26.95 -7.59 17.33
N ASN A 79 -26.63 -8.65 18.10
CA ASN A 79 -26.05 -9.88 17.57
C ASN A 79 -27.04 -10.61 16.65
#